data_AF-A0A163D495-F1
#
_entry.id   AF-A0A163D495-F1
#
_cell.length_a   1.000
_cell.length_b   1.000
_cell.length_c   1.000
_cell.angle_alpha   90.00
_cell.angle_beta   90.00
_cell.angle_gamma   90.00
#
_symmetry.space_group_name_H-M   'P 1'
#
loop_
_entity.id
_entity.type
_entity.pdbx_description
1 polymer ?
#
loop_
_entity_poly.entity_id
_entity_poly.type
_entity_poly.pdbx_seq_one_letter_code
_entity_poly.pdbx_strand_id
1 'polypeptide(L)' 'METKKMAKTHITRSWREQKVMLKRRFTFLSDKDFDFRDDQKEMMLDSLALKLKKTRVELESLFAELQTY' A
#
# COMPACT_ATOMS: atom_id res chain seq x y z
N MET A 1 -33.38 -25.19 -2.97
CA MET A 1 -32.82 -23.83 -3.13
C MET A 1 -31.32 -23.95 -2.91
N GLU A 2 -30.52 -23.89 -3.97
CA GLU A 2 -29.06 -23.93 -3.87
C GLU A 2 -28.55 -22.49 -3.86
N THR A 3 -28.07 -22.04 -2.71
CA THR A 3 -27.37 -20.75 -2.62
C THR A 3 -25.99 -20.92 -3.25
N LYS A 4 -25.88 -20.62 -4.55
CA LYS A 4 -24.59 -20.41 -5.21
C LYS A 4 -23.80 -19.37 -4.42
N LYS A 5 -22.80 -19.82 -3.67
CA LYS A 5 -21.81 -18.97 -3.00
C LYS A 5 -21.05 -18.24 -4.10
N MET A 6 -21.47 -17.01 -4.43
CA MET A 6 -20.73 -16.17 -5.35
C MET A 6 -19.35 -15.94 -4.72
N ALA A 7 -18.31 -16.51 -5.32
CA ALA A 7 -16.94 -16.19 -4.97
C ALA A 7 -16.77 -14.68 -5.23
N LYS A 8 -16.80 -13.88 -4.17
CA LYS A 8 -16.49 -12.47 -4.23
C LYS A 8 -15.02 -12.42 -4.61
N THR A 9 -14.70 -12.13 -5.87
CA THR A 9 -13.33 -11.97 -6.32
C THR A 9 -12.76 -10.78 -5.54
N HIS A 10 -12.03 -11.06 -4.46
CA HIS A 10 -11.29 -10.04 -3.73
C HIS A 10 -10.10 -9.67 -4.61
N ILE A 11 -10.33 -8.79 -5.58
CA ILE A 11 -9.25 -8.24 -6.41
C ILE A 11 -8.39 -7.38 -5.49
N THR A 12 -7.26 -7.93 -5.08
CA THR A 12 -6.25 -7.23 -4.30
C THR A 12 -5.40 -6.40 -5.24
N ARG A 13 -5.23 -5.10 -4.98
CA ARG A 13 -4.29 -4.28 -5.75
C ARG A 13 -2.88 -4.78 -5.54
N SER A 14 -2.12 -4.80 -6.62
CA SER A 14 -0.69 -5.10 -6.60
C SER A 14 0.07 -3.98 -5.89
N TRP A 15 1.27 -4.32 -5.37
CA TRP A 15 2.18 -3.33 -4.81
C TRP A 15 2.49 -2.18 -5.80
N ARG A 16 2.63 -2.50 -7.09
CA ARG A 16 2.87 -1.51 -8.14
C ARG A 16 1.74 -0.49 -8.23
N GLU A 17 0.49 -0.94 -8.16
CA GLU A 17 -0.69 -0.06 -8.18
C GLU A 17 -0.77 0.79 -6.91
N GLN A 18 -0.53 0.20 -5.74
CA GLN A 18 -0.50 0.95 -4.47
C GLN A 18 0.56 2.06 -4.51
N LYS A 19 1.77 1.80 -5.04
CA LYS A 19 2.80 2.83 -5.23
C LYS A 19 2.34 3.97 -6.15
N VAL A 20 1.66 3.65 -7.24
CA VAL A 20 1.10 4.68 -8.16
C VAL A 20 0.07 5.54 -7.43
N MET A 21 -0.83 4.94 -6.64
CA MET A 21 -1.83 5.67 -5.87
C MET A 21 -1.20 6.55 -4.79
N LEU A 22 -0.18 6.05 -4.09
CA LEU A 22 0.58 6.83 -3.12
C LEU A 22 1.25 8.04 -3.77
N LYS A 23 1.93 7.87 -4.91
CA LYS A 23 2.55 9.00 -5.63
C LYS A 23 1.53 10.02 -6.15
N ARG A 24 0.30 9.58 -6.47
CA ARG A 24 -0.81 10.48 -6.81
C ARG A 24 -1.31 11.29 -5.60
N ARG A 25 -1.41 10.65 -4.43
CA ARG A 25 -1.88 11.30 -3.18
C ARG A 25 -0.81 12.18 -2.54
N PHE A 26 0.46 11.79 -2.67
CA PHE A 26 1.62 12.47 -2.11
C PHE A 26 2.64 12.74 -3.22
N THR A 27 2.50 13.88 -3.89
CA THR A 27 3.27 14.25 -5.09
C THR A 27 4.77 14.43 -4.84
N PHE A 28 5.19 14.53 -3.58
CA PHE A 28 6.60 14.57 -3.16
C PHE A 28 7.23 13.17 -3.01
N LEU A 29 6.44 12.09 -3.16
CA LEU A 29 6.97 10.73 -3.25
C LEU A 29 7.48 10.45 -4.67
N SER A 30 8.57 9.69 -4.72
CA SER A 30 9.27 9.29 -5.93
C SER A 30 9.52 7.78 -5.90
N ASP A 31 9.96 7.20 -7.01
CA ASP A 31 10.29 5.76 -7.05
C ASP A 31 11.39 5.38 -6.06
N LYS A 32 12.31 6.30 -5.75
CA LYS A 32 13.39 6.11 -4.77
C LYS A 32 12.87 5.86 -3.36
N ASP A 33 11.69 6.38 -3.02
CA ASP A 33 11.08 6.17 -1.71
C ASP A 33 10.57 4.74 -1.50
N PHE A 34 10.54 3.95 -2.59
CA PHE A 34 10.11 2.56 -2.59
C PHE A 34 11.20 1.62 -3.12
N ASP A 35 12.44 2.10 -3.20
CA ASP A 35 13.58 1.32 -3.67
C ASP A 35 14.27 0.68 -2.45
N PHE A 36 14.28 -0.64 -2.40
CA PHE A 36 14.84 -1.42 -1.29
C PHE A 36 15.22 -2.81 -1.79
N ARG A 37 16.26 -3.40 -1.17
CA ARG A 37 16.55 -4.84 -1.32
C ARG A 37 15.50 -5.64 -0.55
N ASP A 38 15.17 -6.85 -0.98
CA ASP A 38 14.03 -7.62 -0.44
C ASP A 38 14.03 -7.74 1.10
N ASP A 39 15.20 -7.82 1.73
CA ASP A 39 15.39 -7.88 3.19
C ASP A 39 15.20 -6.53 3.92
N GLN A 40 15.10 -5.43 3.18
CA GLN A 40 15.03 -4.06 3.70
C GLN A 40 13.62 -3.45 3.63
N LYS A 41 12.60 -4.26 3.29
CA LYS A 41 11.22 -3.80 3.17
C LYS A 41 10.72 -3.07 4.42
N GLU A 42 11.00 -3.62 5.60
CA GLU A 42 10.55 -3.02 6.85
C GLU A 42 11.20 -1.66 7.11
N MET A 43 12.49 -1.51 6.82
CA MET A 43 13.20 -0.23 6.94
C MET A 43 12.69 0.81 5.94
N MET A 44 12.33 0.38 4.73
CA MET A 44 11.69 1.26 3.75
C MET A 44 10.34 1.74 4.26
N LEU A 45 9.53 0.85 4.85
CA LEU A 45 8.24 1.23 5.42
C LEU A 45 8.38 2.21 6.60
N ASP A 46 9.38 2.06 7.46
CA ASP A 46 9.70 3.06 8.49
C ASP A 46 10.07 4.41 7.88
N SER A 47 10.95 4.40 6.89
CA SER A 47 11.39 5.62 6.21
C SER A 47 10.23 6.33 5.51
N LEU A 48 9.32 5.54 4.89
CA LEU A 48 8.10 6.04 4.26
C LEU A 48 7.14 6.64 5.30
N ALA A 49 6.94 5.99 6.44
CA ALA A 49 6.11 6.50 7.53
C ALA A 49 6.64 7.85 8.04
N LEU A 50 7.95 7.94 8.28
CA LEU A 50 8.62 9.18 8.68
C LEU A 50 8.44 10.29 7.64
N LYS A 51 8.67 10.00 6.36
CA LYS A 51 8.52 10.98 5.27
C LYS A 51 7.08 11.48 5.12
N LEU A 52 6.11 10.60 5.36
CA LEU A 52 4.68 10.95 5.35
C LEU A 52 4.20 11.60 6.65
N LYS A 53 5.07 11.73 7.68
CA LYS A 53 4.73 12.18 9.03
C LYS A 53 3.58 11.38 9.63
N LYS A 54 3.66 10.06 9.48
CA LYS A 54 2.69 9.07 9.96
C LYS A 54 3.35 8.09 10.90
N THR A 55 2.55 7.56 11.82
CA THR A 55 2.88 6.34 12.56
C THR A 55 2.80 5.13 11.64
N ARG A 56 3.40 4.01 12.08
CA ARG A 56 3.34 2.75 11.33
C ARG A 56 1.90 2.26 11.14
N VAL A 57 1.06 2.40 12.16
CA VAL A 57 -0.37 2.02 12.12
C VAL A 57 -1.14 2.86 11.10
N GLU A 58 -0.86 4.17 11.02
CA GLU A 58 -1.50 5.02 10.01
C GLU A 58 -1.03 4.70 8.59
N LEU A 59 0.24 4.31 8.41
CA LEU A 59 0.74 3.84 7.12
C LEU A 59 0.10 2.52 6.70
N GLU A 60 -0.06 1.56 7.61
CA GLU A 60 -0.76 0.30 7.35
C GLU A 60 -2.24 0.53 7.02
N SER A 61 -2.89 1.43 7.76
CA SER A 61 -4.28 1.83 7.49
C SER A 61 -4.43 2.47 6.12
N LEU A 62 -3.46 3.30 5.71
CA LEU A 62 -3.41 3.87 4.37
C LEU A 62 -3.26 2.80 3.29
N PHE A 63 -2.42 1.77 3.49
CA PHE A 63 -2.32 0.65 2.55
C PHE A 63 -3.61 -0.17 2.49
N ALA A 64 -4.27 -0.39 3.63
CA ALA A 64 -5.56 -1.05 3.67
C ALA A 64 -6.64 -0.28 2.89
N GLU A 65 -6.69 1.05 3.06
CA GLU A 65 -7.59 1.94 2.29
C GLU A 65 -7.36 1.82 0.78
N LEU A 66 -6.08 1.81 0.36
CA LEU A 66 -5.71 1.64 -1.05
C LEU A 66 -6.13 0.28 -1.62
N GLN A 67 -6.29 -0.74 -0.78
CA GLN A 67 -6.70 -2.08 -1.21
C GLN A 67 -8.19 -2.20 -1.51
N THR A 68 -9.03 -1.33 -0.94
CA THR A 68 -10.49 -1.50 -0.94
C THR A 68 -11.25 -0.77 -2.05
N TYR A 69 -10.59 0.04 -2.87
CA TYR A 69 -11.21 0.70 -4.03
C TYR A 69 -11.35 -0.21 -5.24
#